data_AF-A0A972L0Z9-F1
#
_entry.id   AF-A0A972L0Z9-F1
#
_cell.length_a   1.000
_cell.length_b   1.000
_cell.length_c   1.000
_cell.angle_alpha   90.00
_cell.angle_beta   90.00
_cell.angle_gamma   90.00
#
_symmetry.space_group_name_H-M   'P 1'
#
loop_
_entity.id
_entity.type
_entity.pdbx_description
1 polymer ?
#
loop_
_entity_poly.entity_id
_entity_poly.type
_entity_poly.pdbx_seq_one_letter_code
_entity_poly.pdbx_strand_id
1 'polypeptide(L)'
;MSNLLSLSSVAKKIWMSLMGLFLFTFLLVHLSLNLTMITSPDSDLFNEAAHFMGTNPFIQVFQWVLFAGFIVHIILGLTLQFQNWMARPSAYKVKASSEQSFFSKYMIHTAVVIFVFLIIHFLNFFLVAKGLVGEIGEVNIDGVVMEDMAGLVFDLFANPAYVAFYIIALLFLGFHLDHGIQSAFQSLGLNHPKYTPCIKNAGRLLAIVITLGYILIPLVIYFTK
;
A
#
# COMPACT_ATOMS: atom_id res chain seq x y z
N MET A 1 21.47 -20.57 12.19
CA MET A 1 20.67 -19.83 11.20
C MET A 1 21.01 -18.37 11.31
N SER A 2 21.36 -17.70 10.19
CA SER A 2 21.54 -16.25 10.19
C SER A 2 20.18 -15.58 10.40
N ASN A 3 20.10 -14.65 11.35
CA ASN A 3 18.91 -13.81 11.55
C ASN A 3 18.81 -12.83 10.37
N LEU A 4 17.60 -12.52 9.89
CA LEU A 4 17.37 -11.53 8.83
C LEU A 4 18.07 -10.19 9.13
N LEU A 5 18.14 -9.81 10.41
CA LEU A 5 18.82 -8.59 10.87
C LEU A 5 20.35 -8.67 10.81
N SER A 6 20.95 -9.87 10.85
CA SER A 6 22.40 -10.08 10.75
C SER A 6 22.90 -10.25 9.31
N LEU A 7 22.01 -10.16 8.32
CA LEU A 7 22.38 -10.23 6.91
C LEU A 7 23.21 -9.02 6.45
N SER A 8 23.94 -9.17 5.35
CA SER A 8 24.63 -8.05 4.70
C SER A 8 23.66 -6.97 4.23
N SER A 9 24.16 -5.74 4.05
CA SER A 9 23.35 -4.62 3.54
C SER A 9 22.76 -4.91 2.15
N VAL A 10 23.47 -5.68 1.33
CA VAL A 10 23.01 -6.13 0.00
C VAL A 10 21.83 -7.10 0.14
N ALA A 11 21.98 -8.14 0.97
CA ALA A 11 20.92 -9.12 1.18
C ALA A 11 19.65 -8.49 1.77
N LYS A 12 19.79 -7.54 2.70
CA LYS A 12 18.65 -6.77 3.24
C LYS A 12 17.91 -5.98 2.16
N LYS A 13 18.64 -5.36 1.22
CA LYS A 13 18.03 -4.61 0.10
C LYS A 13 17.29 -5.53 -0.87
N ILE A 14 17.81 -6.74 -1.13
CA ILE A 14 17.13 -7.75 -1.95
C ILE A 14 15.82 -8.20 -1.26
N TRP A 15 15.85 -8.49 0.03
CA TRP A 15 14.62 -8.84 0.75
C TRP A 15 13.62 -7.67 0.80
N MET A 16 14.11 -6.45 1.01
CA MET A 16 13.28 -5.24 0.99
C MET A 16 12.58 -5.07 -0.36
N SER A 17 13.28 -5.29 -1.47
CA SER A 17 12.70 -5.19 -2.81
C SER A 17 11.68 -6.29 -3.08
N LEU A 18 11.95 -7.53 -2.69
CA LEU A 18 11.02 -8.64 -2.83
C LEU A 18 9.72 -8.41 -2.04
N MET A 19 9.81 -7.97 -0.78
CA MET A 19 8.62 -7.66 0.02
C MET A 19 7.88 -6.44 -0.54
N GLY A 20 8.59 -5.41 -1.01
CA GLY A 20 7.96 -4.25 -1.64
C GLY A 20 7.19 -4.60 -2.91
N LEU A 21 7.75 -5.46 -3.78
CA LEU A 21 7.06 -5.93 -4.99
C LEU A 21 5.88 -6.84 -4.67
N PHE A 22 5.97 -7.67 -3.63
CA PHE A 22 4.83 -8.47 -3.14
C PHE A 22 3.68 -7.58 -2.61
N LEU A 23 3.99 -6.55 -1.82
CA LEU A 23 2.98 -5.59 -1.37
C LEU A 23 2.38 -4.79 -2.53
N PHE A 24 3.18 -4.49 -3.56
CA PHE A 24 2.70 -3.86 -4.78
C PHE A 24 1.67 -4.75 -5.51
N THR A 25 1.90 -6.06 -5.61
CA THR A 25 0.89 -6.96 -6.22
C THR A 25 -0.40 -7.01 -5.42
N PHE A 26 -0.32 -6.94 -4.09
CA PHE A 26 -1.50 -6.81 -3.24
C PHE A 26 -2.27 -5.52 -3.55
N LEU A 27 -1.59 -4.38 -3.69
CA LEU A 27 -2.25 -3.11 -4.01
C LEU A 27 -3.01 -3.15 -5.34
N LEU A 28 -2.53 -3.89 -6.34
CA LEU A 28 -3.22 -4.08 -7.62
C LEU A 28 -4.52 -4.88 -7.45
N VAL A 29 -4.46 -6.02 -6.75
CA VAL A 29 -5.65 -6.84 -6.46
C VAL A 29 -6.64 -6.03 -5.62
N HIS A 30 -6.15 -5.40 -4.56
CA HIS A 30 -6.96 -4.60 -3.65
C HIS A 30 -7.64 -3.45 -4.39
N LEU A 31 -6.93 -2.71 -5.26
CA LEU A 31 -7.53 -1.65 -6.06
C LEU A 31 -8.58 -2.20 -7.02
N SER A 32 -8.30 -3.32 -7.67
CA SER A 32 -9.21 -3.92 -8.66
C SER A 32 -10.53 -4.31 -8.01
N LEU A 33 -10.50 -4.90 -6.81
CA LEU A 33 -11.71 -5.20 -6.04
C LEU A 33 -12.40 -3.91 -5.57
N ASN A 34 -11.67 -2.94 -5.03
CA ASN A 34 -12.30 -1.71 -4.54
C ASN A 34 -12.94 -0.87 -5.66
N LEU A 35 -12.45 -0.96 -6.90
CA LEU A 35 -13.09 -0.29 -8.03
C LEU A 35 -14.45 -0.91 -8.37
N THR A 36 -14.71 -2.18 -8.06
CA THR A 36 -16.01 -2.80 -8.34
C THR A 36 -17.14 -2.08 -7.60
N MET A 37 -16.86 -1.53 -6.42
CA MET A 37 -17.79 -0.76 -5.60
C MET A 37 -18.39 0.44 -6.33
N ILE A 38 -17.62 1.10 -7.21
CA ILE A 38 -18.09 2.27 -7.96
C ILE A 38 -18.47 1.95 -9.41
N THR A 39 -18.15 0.74 -9.90
CA THR A 39 -18.46 0.33 -11.27
C THR A 39 -19.63 -0.66 -11.39
N SER A 40 -20.00 -1.36 -10.31
CA SER A 40 -21.17 -2.23 -10.33
C SER A 40 -22.44 -1.48 -9.95
N PRO A 41 -23.59 -1.83 -10.56
CA PRO A 41 -24.90 -1.44 -10.04
C PRO A 41 -25.00 -1.85 -8.56
N ASP A 42 -25.55 -0.96 -7.74
CA ASP A 42 -25.80 -1.16 -6.29
C ASP A 42 -24.61 -1.58 -5.41
N SER A 43 -23.40 -1.68 -5.98
CA SER A 43 -22.15 -2.11 -5.30
C SER A 43 -22.11 -3.58 -4.92
N ASP A 44 -23.06 -4.39 -5.40
CA ASP A 44 -23.19 -5.81 -5.05
C ASP A 44 -21.92 -6.62 -5.33
N LEU A 45 -21.28 -6.40 -6.49
CA LEU A 45 -20.04 -7.08 -6.86
C LEU A 45 -18.90 -6.82 -5.86
N PHE A 46 -18.89 -5.67 -5.19
CA PHE A 46 -17.93 -5.40 -4.12
C PHE A 46 -18.24 -6.20 -2.86
N ASN A 47 -19.50 -6.23 -2.42
CA ASN A 47 -19.91 -6.99 -1.25
C ASN A 47 -19.71 -8.50 -1.46
N GLU A 48 -20.09 -9.04 -2.63
CA GLU A 48 -19.81 -10.43 -2.99
C GLU A 48 -18.31 -10.74 -2.99
N ALA A 49 -17.49 -9.87 -3.58
CA ALA A 49 -16.06 -10.04 -3.61
C ALA A 49 -15.44 -9.94 -2.21
N ALA A 50 -15.90 -9.01 -1.38
CA ALA A 50 -15.44 -8.86 0.00
C ALA A 50 -15.80 -10.11 0.84
N HIS A 51 -17.02 -10.62 0.68
CA HIS A 51 -17.47 -11.85 1.32
C HIS A 51 -16.62 -13.05 0.86
N PHE A 52 -16.36 -13.19 -0.45
CA PHE A 52 -15.46 -14.23 -0.97
C PHE A 52 -14.06 -14.12 -0.38
N MET A 53 -13.48 -12.91 -0.32
CA MET A 53 -12.14 -12.70 0.25
C MET A 53 -12.11 -13.01 1.75
N GLY A 54 -13.19 -12.71 2.48
CA GLY A 54 -13.32 -12.95 3.92
C GLY A 54 -13.61 -14.40 4.30
N THR A 55 -14.16 -15.21 3.40
CA THR A 55 -14.59 -16.59 3.69
C THR A 55 -13.70 -17.64 3.03
N ASN A 56 -13.03 -17.33 1.92
CA ASN A 56 -12.20 -18.28 1.19
C ASN A 56 -10.96 -18.70 2.02
N PRO A 57 -10.79 -20.00 2.35
CA PRO A 57 -9.70 -20.46 3.22
C PRO A 57 -8.30 -20.14 2.68
N PHE A 58 -8.12 -20.19 1.35
CA PHE A 58 -6.84 -19.89 0.73
C PHE A 58 -6.49 -18.40 0.89
N ILE A 59 -7.46 -17.52 0.66
CA ILE A 59 -7.28 -16.07 0.84
C ILE A 59 -6.99 -15.74 2.31
N GLN A 60 -7.68 -16.39 3.25
CA GLN A 60 -7.45 -16.18 4.68
C GLN A 60 -6.04 -16.59 5.11
N VAL A 61 -5.45 -17.64 4.52
CA VAL A 61 -4.03 -17.98 4.73
C VAL A 61 -3.13 -16.88 4.14
N PHE A 62 -3.41 -16.44 2.92
CA PHE A 62 -2.65 -15.37 2.27
C PHE A 62 -2.75 -14.03 3.01
N GLN A 63 -3.84 -13.76 3.74
CA GLN A 63 -3.97 -12.60 4.61
C GLN A 63 -2.83 -12.55 5.65
N TRP A 64 -2.51 -13.69 6.28
CA TRP A 64 -1.41 -13.77 7.25
C TRP A 64 -0.03 -13.67 6.58
N VAL A 65 0.12 -14.24 5.37
CA VAL A 65 1.34 -14.07 4.56
C VAL A 65 1.55 -12.59 4.20
N LEU A 66 0.47 -11.89 3.85
CA LEU A 66 0.48 -10.46 3.56
C LEU A 66 0.94 -9.65 4.78
N PHE A 67 0.35 -9.91 5.96
CA PHE A 67 0.78 -9.27 7.20
C PHE A 67 2.25 -9.53 7.52
N ALA A 68 2.72 -10.77 7.35
CA ALA A 68 4.12 -11.11 7.55
C ALA A 68 5.04 -10.34 6.58
N GLY A 69 4.69 -10.31 5.28
CA GLY A 69 5.44 -9.55 4.27
C GLY A 69 5.49 -8.05 4.58
N PHE A 70 4.37 -7.49 5.05
CA PHE A 70 4.27 -6.09 5.48
C PHE A 70 5.16 -5.78 6.69
N ILE A 71 5.13 -6.62 7.72
CA ILE A 71 5.97 -6.46 8.92
C ILE A 71 7.46 -6.57 8.55
N VAL A 72 7.83 -7.56 7.74
CA VAL A 72 9.22 -7.74 7.28
C VAL A 72 9.67 -6.54 6.47
N HIS A 73 8.83 -6.01 5.57
CA HIS A 73 9.11 -4.80 4.81
C HIS A 73 9.41 -3.59 5.70
N ILE A 74 8.59 -3.36 6.73
CA ILE A 74 8.81 -2.27 7.70
C ILE A 74 10.11 -2.46 8.48
N ILE A 75 10.34 -3.66 9.04
CA ILE A 75 11.52 -3.93 9.85
C ILE A 75 12.80 -3.72 9.03
N LEU A 76 12.84 -4.22 7.80
CA LEU A 76 13.97 -4.03 6.90
C LEU A 76 14.15 -2.56 6.50
N GLY A 77 13.06 -1.86 6.18
CA GLY A 77 13.07 -0.44 5.85
C GLY A 77 13.65 0.41 6.99
N LEU A 78 13.16 0.20 8.21
CA LEU A 78 13.66 0.87 9.42
C LEU A 78 15.14 0.53 9.67
N THR A 79 15.50 -0.75 9.58
CA THR A 79 16.88 -1.21 9.79
C THR A 79 17.85 -0.54 8.81
N LEU A 80 17.49 -0.48 7.52
CA LEU A 80 18.28 0.18 6.49
C LEU A 80 18.34 1.70 6.71
N GLN A 81 17.24 2.31 7.15
CA GLN A 81 17.19 3.73 7.47
C GLN A 81 18.13 4.08 8.63
N PHE A 82 18.09 3.31 9.72
CA PHE A 82 19.00 3.50 10.86
C PHE A 82 20.46 3.29 10.46
N GLN A 83 20.77 2.26 9.68
CA GLN A 83 22.11 2.05 9.15
C GLN A 83 22.59 3.23 8.28
N ASN A 84 21.72 3.80 7.46
CA ASN A 84 22.05 4.98 6.65
C ASN A 84 22.34 6.22 7.50
N TRP A 85 21.61 6.42 8.61
CA TRP A 85 21.88 7.51 9.55
C TRP A 85 23.17 7.28 10.34
N MET A 86 23.41 6.07 10.85
CA MET A 86 24.64 5.73 11.57
C MET A 86 25.89 5.83 10.69
N ALA A 87 25.77 5.54 9.40
CA ALA A 87 26.86 5.71 8.44
C ALA A 87 27.18 7.19 8.12
N ARG A 88 26.33 8.13 8.57
CA ARG A 88 26.49 9.58 8.33
C ARG A 88 26.30 10.39 9.63
N PRO A 89 27.21 10.25 10.62
CA PRO A 89 27.08 10.94 11.91
C PRO A 89 27.38 12.45 11.84
N SER A 90 28.09 12.93 10.81
CA SER A 90 28.29 14.36 10.55
C SER A 90 27.85 14.73 9.14
N ALA A 91 27.22 15.90 8.99
CA ALA A 91 26.82 16.41 7.69
C ALA A 91 28.06 16.76 6.85
N TYR A 92 28.02 16.44 5.55
CA TYR A 92 29.11 16.80 4.65
C TYR A 92 29.29 18.32 4.60
N LYS A 93 30.55 18.78 4.76
CA LYS A 93 30.91 20.21 4.68
C LYS A 93 30.62 20.83 3.31
N VAL A 94 30.53 20.02 2.27
CA VAL A 94 30.12 20.41 0.91
C VAL A 94 28.92 19.54 0.53
N LYS A 95 27.84 20.16 0.05
CA LYS A 95 26.73 19.42 -0.55
C LYS A 95 27.25 18.76 -1.83
N ALA A 96 27.50 17.46 -1.79
CA ALA A 96 27.81 16.70 -3.00
C ALA A 96 26.61 16.76 -3.96
N SER A 97 26.88 16.99 -5.25
CA SER A 97 25.92 16.71 -6.33
C SER A 97 25.56 15.23 -6.25
N SER A 98 24.43 14.94 -5.64
CA SER A 98 23.99 13.59 -5.38
C SER A 98 23.00 13.18 -6.48
N GLU A 99 23.33 12.10 -7.21
CA GLU A 99 22.41 11.38 -8.12
C GLU A 99 21.15 10.84 -7.40
N GLN A 100 21.10 10.92 -6.07
CA GLN A 100 19.98 10.48 -5.27
C GLN A 100 18.77 11.41 -5.50
N SER A 101 17.66 10.85 -6.00
CA SER A 101 16.44 11.62 -6.28
C SER A 101 15.88 12.29 -5.03
N PHE A 102 15.20 13.43 -5.21
CA PHE A 102 14.55 14.17 -4.12
C PHE A 102 13.67 13.27 -3.25
N PHE A 103 12.87 12.40 -3.88
CA PHE A 103 11.98 11.47 -3.17
C PHE A 103 12.73 10.43 -2.33
N SER A 104 13.92 10.00 -2.77
CA SER A 104 14.75 9.07 -1.98
C SER A 104 15.14 9.65 -0.61
N LYS A 105 15.27 10.98 -0.51
CA LYS A 105 15.62 11.66 0.74
C LYS A 105 14.47 11.62 1.76
N TYR A 106 13.22 11.58 1.28
CA TYR A 106 12.03 11.66 2.11
C TYR A 106 11.29 10.31 2.26
N MET A 107 11.85 9.19 1.78
CA MET A 107 11.20 7.87 1.82
C MET A 107 10.72 7.43 3.20
N ILE A 108 11.48 7.71 4.26
CA ILE A 108 11.01 7.37 5.62
C ILE A 108 9.79 8.21 6.03
N HIS A 109 9.68 9.45 5.55
CA HIS A 109 8.55 10.33 5.87
C HIS A 109 7.29 9.83 5.16
N THR A 110 7.40 9.44 3.88
CA THR A 110 6.27 8.83 3.17
C THR A 110 5.84 7.53 3.85
N ALA A 111 6.79 6.69 4.29
CA ALA A 111 6.50 5.47 5.03
C ALA A 111 5.76 5.72 6.36
N VAL A 112 6.13 6.76 7.12
CA VAL A 112 5.44 7.12 8.37
C VAL A 112 4.00 7.56 8.10
N VAL A 113 3.78 8.39 7.08
CA VAL A 113 2.40 8.80 6.70
C VAL A 113 1.57 7.58 6.30
N ILE A 114 2.13 6.67 5.51
CA ILE A 114 1.46 5.43 5.09
C ILE A 114 1.18 4.53 6.29
N PHE A 115 2.09 4.44 7.26
CA PHE A 115 1.87 3.63 8.45
C PHE A 115 0.71 4.16 9.31
N VAL A 116 0.63 5.48 9.51
CA VAL A 116 -0.50 6.12 10.20
C VAL A 116 -1.80 5.90 9.41
N PHE A 117 -1.75 6.08 8.09
CA PHE A 117 -2.88 5.79 7.21
C PHE A 117 -3.35 4.34 7.35
N LEU A 118 -2.44 3.36 7.41
CA LEU A 118 -2.81 1.95 7.55
C LEU A 118 -3.43 1.61 8.89
N ILE A 119 -2.99 2.25 9.98
CA ILE A 119 -3.66 2.10 11.29
C ILE A 119 -5.11 2.57 11.18
N ILE A 120 -5.32 3.79 10.66
CA ILE A 120 -6.67 4.35 10.51
C ILE A 120 -7.52 3.50 9.55
N HIS A 121 -6.94 3.08 8.42
CA HIS A 121 -7.58 2.22 7.45
C HIS A 121 -8.02 0.86 8.05
N PHE A 122 -7.18 0.24 8.88
CA PHE A 122 -7.55 -1.00 9.57
C PHE A 122 -8.62 -0.80 10.64
N LEU A 123 -8.56 0.29 11.40
CA LEU A 123 -9.60 0.63 12.37
C LEU A 123 -10.95 0.84 11.68
N ASN A 124 -10.97 1.51 10.54
CA ASN A 124 -12.19 1.82 9.81
C ASN A 124 -12.81 0.60 9.11
N PHE A 125 -12.00 -0.36 8.66
CA PHE A 125 -12.49 -1.45 7.81
C PHE A 125 -12.13 -2.84 8.34
N PHE A 126 -10.84 -3.15 8.48
CA PHE A 126 -10.41 -4.52 8.79
C PHE A 126 -10.89 -4.99 10.17
N LEU A 127 -10.76 -4.15 11.21
CA LEU A 127 -11.20 -4.52 12.55
C LEU A 127 -12.72 -4.54 12.68
N VAL A 128 -13.43 -3.69 11.92
CA VAL A 128 -14.90 -3.73 11.82
C VAL A 128 -15.35 -5.03 11.17
N ALA A 129 -14.76 -5.41 10.05
CA ALA A 129 -15.04 -6.69 9.37
C ALA A 129 -14.69 -7.93 10.22
N LYS A 130 -13.83 -7.80 11.25
CA LYS A 130 -13.54 -8.88 12.21
C LYS A 130 -14.41 -8.81 13.48
N GLY A 131 -15.34 -7.87 13.57
CA GLY A 131 -16.20 -7.67 14.74
C GLY A 131 -15.46 -7.25 16.00
N LEU A 132 -14.27 -6.66 15.86
CA LEU A 132 -13.43 -6.25 16.99
C LEU A 132 -13.70 -4.81 17.44
N VAL A 133 -14.17 -3.96 16.52
CA VAL A 133 -14.56 -2.56 16.77
C VAL A 133 -15.74 -2.20 15.88
N GLY A 134 -16.58 -1.27 16.31
CA GLY A 134 -17.71 -0.79 15.50
C GLY A 134 -18.75 -1.87 15.20
N GLU A 135 -19.68 -1.52 14.31
CA GLU A 135 -20.73 -2.40 13.82
C GLU A 135 -20.75 -2.34 12.30
N ILE A 136 -21.16 -3.44 11.66
CA ILE A 136 -21.36 -3.51 10.22
C ILE A 136 -22.74 -4.10 9.96
N GLY A 137 -23.45 -3.52 8.99
CA GLY A 137 -24.75 -4.03 8.55
C GLY A 137 -24.61 -5.32 7.74
N GLU A 138 -25.75 -5.88 7.38
CA GLU A 138 -25.85 -7.02 6.47
C GLU A 138 -26.62 -6.61 5.22
N VAL A 139 -26.23 -7.19 4.08
CA VAL A 139 -26.93 -7.06 2.80
C VAL A 139 -27.31 -8.46 2.30
N ASN A 140 -28.46 -8.54 1.61
CA ASN A 140 -28.90 -9.77 0.95
C ASN A 140 -28.76 -9.61 -0.56
N ILE A 141 -27.83 -10.36 -1.15
CA ILE A 141 -27.57 -10.37 -2.59
C ILE A 141 -27.88 -11.78 -3.07
N ASP A 142 -28.85 -11.90 -3.98
CA ASP A 142 -29.31 -13.18 -4.56
C ASP A 142 -29.63 -14.27 -3.52
N GLY A 143 -30.19 -13.89 -2.37
CA GLY A 143 -30.59 -14.81 -1.30
C GLY A 143 -29.46 -15.17 -0.33
N VAL A 144 -28.25 -14.64 -0.53
CA VAL A 144 -27.10 -14.83 0.36
C VAL A 144 -26.93 -13.58 1.22
N VAL A 145 -26.99 -13.77 2.55
CA VAL A 145 -26.74 -12.70 3.51
C VAL A 145 -25.23 -12.60 3.76
N MET A 146 -24.68 -11.39 3.62
CA MET A 146 -23.26 -11.09 3.82
C MET A 146 -23.07 -9.71 4.45
N GLU A 147 -21.87 -9.42 4.92
CA GLU A 147 -21.51 -8.13 5.51
C GLU A 147 -21.61 -6.98 4.47
N ASP A 148 -22.27 -5.88 4.82
CA ASP A 148 -22.39 -4.70 3.95
C ASP A 148 -21.12 -3.82 4.03
N MET A 149 -20.06 -4.31 3.41
CA MET A 149 -18.77 -3.63 3.34
C MET A 149 -18.85 -2.36 2.48
N ALA A 150 -19.68 -2.34 1.43
CA ALA A 150 -19.90 -1.16 0.60
C ALA A 150 -20.53 -0.02 1.43
N GLY A 151 -21.59 -0.32 2.18
CA GLY A 151 -22.24 0.63 3.09
C GLY A 151 -21.25 1.24 4.08
N LEU A 152 -20.40 0.42 4.70
CA LEU A 152 -19.34 0.89 5.61
C LEU A 152 -18.38 1.90 4.94
N VAL A 153 -18.03 1.68 3.67
CA VAL A 153 -17.14 2.59 2.93
C VAL A 153 -17.87 3.88 2.53
N PHE A 154 -19.15 3.79 2.19
CA PHE A 154 -19.99 4.95 1.89
C PHE A 154 -20.15 5.86 3.10
N ASP A 155 -20.46 5.28 4.26
CA ASP A 155 -20.60 6.02 5.52
C ASP A 155 -19.31 6.76 5.89
N LEU A 156 -18.15 6.11 5.70
CA LEU A 156 -16.87 6.75 5.99
C LEU A 156 -16.62 7.96 5.07
N PHE A 157 -16.87 7.80 3.77
CA PHE A 157 -16.57 8.83 2.77
C PHE A 157 -17.66 9.87 2.60
N ALA A 158 -18.83 9.73 3.24
CA ALA A 158 -19.77 10.83 3.42
C ALA A 158 -19.15 11.99 4.24
N ASN A 159 -18.12 11.71 5.04
CA ASN A 159 -17.40 12.73 5.79
C ASN A 159 -16.24 13.33 4.96
N PRO A 160 -16.29 14.63 4.61
CA PRO A 160 -15.28 15.27 3.77
C PRO A 160 -13.88 15.31 4.41
N ALA A 161 -13.77 15.25 5.73
CA ALA A 161 -12.48 15.19 6.41
C ALA A 161 -11.78 13.86 6.13
N TYR A 162 -12.51 12.74 6.10
CA TYR A 162 -11.95 11.43 5.72
C TYR A 162 -11.59 11.39 4.25
N VAL A 163 -12.41 11.97 3.36
CA VAL A 163 -12.08 12.11 1.93
C VAL A 163 -10.74 12.84 1.74
N ALA A 164 -10.60 14.03 2.34
CA ALA A 164 -9.37 14.81 2.25
C ALA A 164 -8.16 14.07 2.84
N PHE A 165 -8.33 13.45 4.01
CA PHE A 165 -7.27 12.68 4.66
C PHE A 165 -6.79 11.51 3.77
N TYR A 166 -7.72 10.71 3.23
CA TYR A 166 -7.39 9.57 2.38
C TYR A 166 -6.67 10.02 1.10
N ILE A 167 -7.14 11.09 0.45
CA ILE A 167 -6.48 11.62 -0.76
C ILE A 167 -5.03 12.03 -0.46
N ILE A 168 -4.79 12.76 0.62
CA ILE A 168 -3.43 13.17 1.01
C ILE A 168 -2.56 11.94 1.28
N ALA A 169 -3.05 10.98 2.06
CA ALA A 169 -2.31 9.75 2.36
C ALA A 169 -1.99 8.93 1.10
N LEU A 170 -2.93 8.84 0.17
CA LEU A 170 -2.75 8.15 -1.11
C LEU A 170 -1.73 8.84 -2.02
N LEU A 171 -1.63 10.17 -2.00
CA LEU A 171 -0.55 10.88 -2.70
C LEU A 171 0.83 10.54 -2.14
N PHE A 172 0.96 10.44 -0.81
CA PHE A 172 2.18 9.96 -0.17
C PHE A 172 2.50 8.51 -0.52
N LEU A 173 1.47 7.64 -0.59
CA LEU A 173 1.61 6.28 -1.10
C LEU A 173 2.10 6.29 -2.56
N GLY A 174 1.56 7.14 -3.42
CA GLY A 174 2.00 7.29 -4.81
C GLY A 174 3.47 7.64 -4.95
N PHE A 175 3.97 8.60 -4.15
CA PHE A 175 5.39 8.92 -4.12
C PHE A 175 6.25 7.76 -3.58
N HIS A 176 5.75 7.04 -2.59
CA HIS A 176 6.41 5.85 -2.06
C HIS A 176 6.52 4.74 -3.11
N LEU A 177 5.46 4.52 -3.90
CA LEU A 177 5.44 3.54 -4.99
C LEU A 177 6.36 3.94 -6.15
N ASP A 178 6.33 5.21 -6.60
CA ASP A 178 7.19 5.69 -7.69
C ASP A 178 8.67 5.42 -7.40
N HIS A 179 9.11 5.73 -6.18
CA HIS A 179 10.47 5.45 -5.75
C HIS A 179 10.72 3.96 -5.47
N GLY A 180 9.78 3.31 -4.79
CA GLY A 180 9.89 1.92 -4.34
C GLY A 180 10.05 0.94 -5.49
N ILE A 181 9.26 1.07 -6.55
CA ILE A 181 9.33 0.20 -7.74
C ILE A 181 10.71 0.32 -8.39
N GLN A 182 11.15 1.55 -8.67
CA GLN A 182 12.45 1.80 -9.30
C GLN A 182 13.61 1.25 -8.46
N SER A 183 13.57 1.50 -7.15
CA SER A 183 14.58 1.03 -6.20
C SER A 183 14.59 -0.49 -6.03
N ALA A 184 13.42 -1.13 -6.20
CA ALA A 184 13.29 -2.57 -6.11
C ALA A 184 14.02 -3.26 -7.27
N PHE A 185 13.76 -2.85 -8.52
CA PHE A 185 14.47 -3.35 -9.69
C PHE A 185 15.97 -3.07 -9.59
N GLN A 186 16.35 -1.90 -9.06
CA GLN A 186 17.75 -1.57 -8.85
C GLN A 186 18.43 -2.52 -7.86
N SER A 187 17.78 -2.82 -6.74
CA SER A 187 18.31 -3.70 -5.69
C SER A 187 18.40 -5.16 -6.12
N LEU A 188 17.57 -5.58 -7.07
CA LEU A 188 17.61 -6.90 -7.70
C LEU A 188 18.68 -7.02 -8.80
N GLY A 189 19.44 -5.95 -9.07
CA GLY A 189 20.49 -5.96 -10.09
C GLY A 189 19.99 -5.76 -11.52
N LEU A 190 18.70 -5.44 -11.71
CA LEU A 190 18.08 -5.21 -13.01
C LEU A 190 18.33 -3.76 -13.49
N ASN A 191 19.59 -3.32 -13.47
CA ASN A 191 20.00 -2.00 -13.97
C ASN A 191 20.82 -2.15 -15.24
N HIS A 192 20.39 -1.51 -16.32
CA HIS A 192 21.11 -1.45 -17.58
C HIS A 192 20.66 -0.24 -18.40
N PRO A 193 21.57 0.46 -19.12
CA PRO A 193 21.24 1.65 -19.91
C PRO A 193 20.07 1.46 -20.88
N LYS A 194 19.91 0.25 -21.45
CA LYS A 194 18.86 -0.09 -22.41
C LYS A 194 17.44 -0.16 -21.80
N TYR A 195 17.28 -0.75 -20.62
CA TYR A 195 15.96 -1.07 -20.07
C TYR A 195 15.64 -0.35 -18.76
N THR A 196 16.63 0.19 -18.03
CA THR A 196 16.38 1.02 -16.84
C THR A 196 15.47 2.22 -17.12
N PRO A 197 15.61 2.97 -18.24
CA PRO A 197 14.67 4.05 -18.54
C PRO A 197 13.22 3.56 -18.69
N CYS A 198 13.02 2.42 -19.35
CA CYS A 198 11.72 1.79 -19.50
C CYS A 198 11.13 1.37 -18.16
N ILE A 199 11.90 0.65 -17.32
CA ILE A 199 11.48 0.24 -15.97
C ILE A 199 11.06 1.45 -15.14
N LYS A 200 11.83 2.54 -15.18
CA LYS A 200 11.52 3.77 -14.43
C LYS A 200 10.22 4.41 -14.90
N ASN A 201 10.05 4.56 -16.21
CA ASN A 201 8.85 5.17 -16.78
C ASN A 201 7.60 4.31 -16.55
N ALA A 202 7.70 2.99 -16.74
CA ALA A 202 6.62 2.06 -16.47
C ALA A 202 6.26 2.02 -14.99
N GLY A 203 7.25 1.96 -14.10
CA GLY A 203 7.03 2.00 -12.64
C GLY A 203 6.34 3.29 -12.21
N ARG A 204 6.75 4.44 -12.77
CA ARG A 204 6.10 5.73 -12.54
C ARG A 204 4.66 5.76 -13.01
N LEU A 205 4.41 5.28 -14.23
CA LEU A 205 3.06 5.21 -14.78
C LEU A 205 2.16 4.34 -13.89
N LEU A 206 2.64 3.17 -13.47
CA LEU A 206 1.91 2.28 -12.57
C LEU A 206 1.62 2.95 -11.23
N ALA A 207 2.60 3.65 -10.63
CA ALA A 207 2.38 4.38 -9.38
C ALA A 207 1.29 5.46 -9.54
N ILE A 208 1.30 6.21 -10.65
CA ILE A 208 0.28 7.23 -10.96
C ILE A 208 -1.10 6.57 -11.12
N VAL A 209 -1.21 5.53 -11.94
CA VAL A 209 -2.48 4.83 -12.21
C VAL A 209 -3.08 4.27 -10.93
N ILE A 210 -2.27 3.60 -10.10
CA ILE A 210 -2.73 3.05 -8.81
C ILE A 210 -3.21 4.18 -7.88
N THR A 211 -2.43 5.25 -7.78
CA THR A 211 -2.77 6.38 -6.91
C THR A 211 -4.07 7.05 -7.34
N LEU A 212 -4.22 7.35 -8.63
CA LEU A 212 -5.43 7.95 -9.16
C LEU A 212 -6.63 7.01 -9.06
N GLY A 213 -6.44 5.70 -9.27
CA GLY A 213 -7.50 4.71 -9.07
C GLY A 213 -8.00 4.69 -7.63
N TYR A 214 -7.11 4.73 -6.64
CA TYR A 214 -7.52 4.81 -5.24
C TYR A 214 -8.15 6.16 -4.88
N ILE A 215 -7.65 7.27 -5.42
CA ILE A 215 -8.21 8.62 -5.18
C ILE A 215 -9.60 8.76 -5.79
N LEU A 216 -9.85 8.09 -6.92
CA LEU A 216 -11.15 8.12 -7.59
C LEU A 216 -12.28 7.60 -6.69
N ILE A 217 -12.02 6.55 -5.90
CA ILE A 217 -13.02 5.90 -5.03
C ILE A 217 -13.68 6.89 -4.05
N PRO A 218 -12.95 7.54 -3.11
CA PRO A 218 -13.58 8.46 -2.15
C PRO A 218 -14.18 9.68 -2.83
N LEU A 219 -13.63 10.14 -3.96
CA LEU A 219 -14.20 11.26 -4.72
C LEU A 219 -15.55 10.88 -5.35
N VAL A 220 -15.62 9.74 -6.03
CA VAL A 220 -16.86 9.29 -6.67
C VAL A 220 -17.94 9.05 -5.62
N ILE A 221 -17.58 8.41 -4.50
CA ILE A 221 -18.53 8.18 -3.41
C ILE A 221 -19.04 9.52 -2.89
N TYR A 222 -18.16 10.41 -2.43
CA TYR A 222 -18.56 11.69 -1.83
C TYR A 222 -19.45 12.57 -2.72
N PHE A 223 -19.29 12.50 -4.04
CA PHE A 223 -20.06 13.32 -4.98
C PHE A 223 -21.28 12.62 -5.59
N THR A 224 -21.43 11.29 -5.47
CA THR A 224 -22.47 10.55 -6.20
C THR A 224 -23.23 9.50 -5.39
N LYS A 225 -22.78 9.17 -4.18
CA LYS A 225 -23.38 8.18 -3.28
C LYS A 225 -23.68 8.85 -1.96
#